data_AF-F9T3S9-F1
#
_entry.id   AF-F9T3S9-F1
#
_cell.length_a   1.000
_cell.length_b   1.000
_cell.length_c   1.000
_cell.angle_alpha   90.00
_cell.angle_beta   90.00
_cell.angle_gamma   90.00
#
_symmetry.space_group_name_H-M   'P 1'
#
loop_
_entity.id
_entity.type
_entity.pdbx_description
1 polymer ?
#
loop_
_entity_poly.entity_id
_entity_poly.type
_entity_poly.pdbx_seq_one_letter_code
_entity_poly.pdbx_strand_id
1 'polypeptide(L)'
;MQDCGVNRLLVTSTALLFPTNKWLDRILRFVARHNVRNANLMEETIRSSGLEWTIARVGFLNDKASIDYRQAECSLPEGGGAISRAALANFLLSEAKQSVHVHNVVGISNK
;
A
#
# COMPACT_ATOMS: atom_id res chain seq x y z
N MET A 1 -3.36 10.67 -17.28
CA MET A 1 -1.93 10.41 -17.01
C MET A 1 -1.20 10.09 -18.31
N GLN A 2 -1.59 9.02 -19.00
CA GLN A 2 -0.99 8.62 -20.28
C GLN A 2 -1.11 9.71 -21.37
N ASP A 3 -2.27 10.37 -21.47
CA ASP A 3 -2.48 11.48 -22.42
C ASP A 3 -1.53 12.68 -22.20
N CYS A 4 -0.93 12.78 -21.01
CA CYS A 4 0.03 13.84 -20.66
C CYS A 4 1.47 13.29 -20.53
N GLY A 5 1.74 12.06 -20.98
CA GLY A 5 3.07 11.44 -20.91
C GLY A 5 3.51 11.01 -19.51
N VAL A 6 2.60 10.95 -18.53
CA VAL A 6 2.92 10.47 -17.17
C VAL A 6 2.79 8.96 -17.12
N ASN A 7 3.92 8.28 -16.90
CA ASN A 7 4.00 6.82 -16.93
C ASN A 7 4.13 6.17 -15.54
N ARG A 8 4.63 6.89 -14.54
CA ARG A 8 4.86 6.37 -13.18
C ARG A 8 3.69 6.69 -12.25
N LEU A 9 3.19 5.68 -11.54
CA LEU A 9 2.13 5.82 -10.54
C LEU A 9 2.51 5.14 -9.22
N LEU A 10 2.45 5.90 -8.12
CA LEU A 10 2.51 5.36 -6.76
C LEU A 10 1.16 5.58 -6.10
N VAL A 11 0.59 4.52 -5.52
CA VAL A 11 -0.71 4.62 -4.86
C VAL A 11 -0.68 3.95 -3.50
N THR A 12 -1.37 4.55 -2.52
CA THR A 12 -1.60 3.94 -1.21
C THR A 12 -2.92 3.18 -1.24
N SER A 13 -2.90 1.96 -0.72
CA SER A 13 -4.04 1.07 -0.58
C SER A 13 -4.05 0.45 0.83
N THR A 14 -4.92 -0.52 1.08
CA THR A 14 -5.14 -1.11 2.39
C THR A 14 -4.49 -2.48 2.56
N ALA A 15 -3.84 -2.67 3.71
CA ALA A 15 -3.42 -3.95 4.28
C ALA A 15 -4.52 -5.03 4.27
N LEU A 16 -5.78 -4.60 4.36
CA LEU A 16 -6.94 -5.49 4.37
C LEU A 16 -7.19 -6.20 3.02
N LEU A 17 -6.39 -5.98 1.99
CA LEU A 17 -6.44 -6.76 0.75
C LEU A 17 -5.42 -7.90 0.71
N PHE A 18 -4.50 -8.00 1.68
CA PHE A 18 -3.65 -9.20 1.79
C PHE A 18 -4.48 -10.41 2.25
N PRO A 19 -4.14 -11.64 1.84
CA PRO A 19 -4.73 -12.83 2.44
C PRO A 19 -4.38 -12.91 3.94
N THR A 20 -5.35 -13.27 4.78
CA THR A 20 -5.12 -13.46 6.23
C THR A 20 -6.13 -14.44 6.79
N ASN A 21 -5.68 -15.25 7.74
CA ASN A 21 -6.52 -16.18 8.48
C ASN A 21 -6.87 -15.66 9.88
N LYS A 22 -6.45 -14.44 10.23
CA LYS A 22 -6.69 -13.86 11.56
C LYS A 22 -8.15 -13.39 11.68
N TRP A 23 -8.80 -13.75 12.78
CA TRP A 23 -10.20 -13.41 13.02
C TRP A 23 -10.43 -11.90 13.10
N LEU A 24 -9.51 -11.16 13.73
CA LEU A 24 -9.58 -9.69 13.82
C LEU A 24 -9.64 -9.03 12.43
N ASP A 25 -8.85 -9.53 11.48
CA ASP A 25 -8.83 -8.97 10.12
C ASP A 25 -10.14 -9.25 9.37
N ARG A 26 -10.85 -10.34 9.69
CA ARG A 26 -12.19 -10.62 9.14
C ARG A 26 -13.21 -9.62 9.66
N ILE A 27 -13.15 -9.27 10.95
CA ILE A 27 -14.00 -8.24 11.55
C ILE A 27 -13.71 -6.88 10.90
N LEU A 28 -12.43 -6.51 10.78
CA LEU A 28 -12.03 -5.25 10.15
C LEU A 28 -12.48 -5.18 8.68
N ARG A 29 -12.34 -6.26 7.90
CA ARG A 29 -12.86 -6.32 6.52
C ARG A 29 -14.36 -6.16 6.46
N PHE A 30 -15.10 -6.71 7.42
CA PHE A 30 -16.55 -6.56 7.46
C PHE A 30 -16.95 -5.10 7.74
N VAL A 31 -16.35 -4.47 8.75
CA VAL A 31 -16.61 -3.07 9.10
C VAL A 31 -16.20 -2.14 7.96
N ALA A 32 -15.03 -2.38 7.35
CA ALA A 32 -14.47 -1.58 6.28
C ALA A 32 -14.85 -2.09 4.86
N ARG A 33 -15.89 -2.92 4.71
CA ARG A 33 -16.19 -3.65 3.46
C ARG A 33 -16.27 -2.75 2.22
N HIS A 34 -16.83 -1.55 2.36
CA HIS A 34 -16.93 -0.61 1.26
C HIS A 34 -15.56 -0.04 0.87
N ASN A 35 -14.72 0.29 1.85
CA ASN A 35 -13.35 0.73 1.61
C ASN A 35 -12.53 -0.37 0.95
N VAL A 36 -12.65 -1.62 1.44
CA VAL A 36 -11.96 -2.78 0.85
C VAL A 36 -12.41 -3.01 -0.59
N ARG A 37 -13.73 -2.97 -0.86
CA ARG A 37 -14.27 -3.13 -2.23
C ARG A 37 -13.75 -2.03 -3.16
N ASN A 38 -13.81 -0.77 -2.73
CA ASN A 38 -13.36 0.35 -3.54
C ASN A 38 -11.84 0.31 -3.78
N ALA A 39 -11.05 -0.05 -2.76
CA ALA A 39 -9.62 -0.25 -2.90
C ALA A 39 -9.32 -1.39 -3.89
N ASN A 40 -10.08 -2.50 -3.86
CA ASN A 40 -9.92 -3.59 -4.81
C ASN A 40 -10.18 -3.13 -6.25
N LEU A 41 -11.28 -2.41 -6.49
CA LEU A 41 -11.60 -1.86 -7.82
C LEU A 41 -10.53 -0.87 -8.31
N MET A 42 -10.03 -0.02 -7.41
CA MET A 42 -8.92 0.90 -7.71
C MET A 42 -7.66 0.12 -8.12
N GLU A 43 -7.28 -0.89 -7.34
CA GLU A 43 -6.10 -1.71 -7.65
C GLU A 43 -6.27 -2.49 -8.96
N GLU A 44 -7.42 -3.10 -9.21
CA GLU A 44 -7.71 -3.78 -10.49
C GLU A 44 -7.58 -2.84 -11.68
N THR A 45 -8.16 -1.63 -11.58
CA THR A 45 -8.06 -0.60 -12.62
C THR A 45 -6.60 -0.22 -12.87
N ILE A 46 -5.84 0.05 -11.81
CA ILE A 46 -4.42 0.42 -11.90
C ILE A 46 -3.59 -0.72 -12.50
N ARG A 47 -3.80 -1.95 -12.05
CA ARG A 47 -3.07 -3.14 -12.51
C ARG A 47 -3.35 -3.46 -13.98
N SER A 48 -4.56 -3.15 -14.46
CA SER A 48 -4.95 -3.30 -15.87
C SER A 48 -4.46 -2.15 -16.76
N SER A 49 -3.95 -1.07 -16.17
CA SER A 49 -3.41 0.06 -16.92
C SER A 49 -2.01 -0.21 -17.47
N GLY A 50 -1.59 0.58 -18.46
CA GLY A 50 -0.22 0.56 -18.98
C GLY A 50 0.79 1.37 -18.16
N LEU A 51 0.45 1.80 -16.94
CA LEU A 51 1.34 2.59 -16.09
C LEU A 51 2.38 1.70 -15.40
N GLU A 52 3.55 2.26 -15.11
CA GLU A 52 4.51 1.71 -14.15
C GLU A 52 4.00 1.99 -12.74
N TRP A 53 3.20 1.07 -12.20
CA TRP A 53 2.55 1.25 -10.91
C TRP A 53 3.32 0.57 -9.76
N THR A 54 3.22 1.16 -8.57
CA THR A 54 3.53 0.49 -7.29
C THR A 54 2.38 0.74 -6.33
N ILE A 55 1.87 -0.32 -5.73
CA ILE A 55 0.75 -0.24 -4.78
C ILE A 55 1.29 -0.49 -3.37
N ALA A 56 1.29 0.54 -2.54
CA ALA A 56 1.69 0.48 -1.14
C ALA A 56 0.47 0.14 -0.27
N ARG A 57 0.37 -1.10 0.21
CA ARG A 57 -0.70 -1.49 1.14
C ARG A 57 -0.26 -1.26 2.57
N VAL A 58 -1.02 -0.45 3.31
CA VAL A 58 -0.67 -0.07 4.69
C VAL A 58 -1.78 -0.42 5.67
N GLY A 59 -1.38 -0.66 6.92
CA GLY A 59 -2.29 -0.78 8.07
C GLY A 59 -2.76 0.59 8.57
N PHE A 60 -2.93 0.71 9.89
CA PHE A 60 -3.35 1.97 10.50
C PHE A 60 -2.30 3.06 10.34
N LEU A 61 -2.73 4.25 9.91
CA LEU A 61 -1.89 5.44 9.88
C LEU A 61 -1.82 6.09 11.27
N ASN A 62 -0.66 6.62 11.62
CA ASN A 62 -0.46 7.42 12.84
C ASN A 62 0.47 8.61 12.59
N ASP A 63 0.56 9.51 13.58
CA ASP A 63 1.33 10.76 13.52
C ASP A 63 2.64 10.70 14.31
N LYS A 64 3.21 9.50 14.52
CA LYS A 64 4.55 9.38 15.09
C LYS A 64 5.59 10.02 14.16
N ALA A 65 6.63 10.63 14.72
CA ALA A 65 7.68 11.31 13.95
C ALA A 65 8.68 10.37 13.24
N SER A 66 8.64 9.06 13.52
CA SER A 66 9.57 8.10 12.90
C SER A 66 9.38 8.06 11.38
N ILE A 67 10.50 8.05 10.65
CA ILE A 67 10.56 7.89 9.19
C ILE A 67 10.97 6.47 8.77
N ASP A 68 11.27 5.61 9.76
CA ASP A 68 11.72 4.25 9.53
C ASP A 68 10.54 3.33 9.23
N TYR A 69 10.71 2.44 8.27
CA TYR A 69 9.72 1.44 7.90
C TYR A 69 10.35 0.08 7.62
N ARG A 70 9.51 -0.94 7.68
CA ARG A 70 9.74 -2.28 7.12
C ARG A 70 8.84 -2.47 5.91
N GLN A 71 9.31 -3.25 4.95
CA GLN A 71 8.56 -3.57 3.73
C GLN A 71 8.61 -5.06 3.43
N ALA A 72 7.58 -5.57 2.78
CA ALA A 72 7.52 -6.93 2.25
C ALA A 72 6.72 -6.95 0.95
N GLU A 73 7.15 -7.74 -0.03
CA GLU A 73 6.41 -7.92 -1.27
C GLU A 73 5.20 -8.82 -1.06
N CYS A 74 4.07 -8.46 -1.66
CA CYS A 74 2.81 -9.22 -1.66
C CYS A 74 2.29 -9.64 -0.27
N SER A 75 2.80 -9.04 0.81
CA SER A 75 2.45 -9.33 2.19
C SER A 75 2.73 -8.13 3.11
N LEU A 76 2.21 -8.14 4.33
CA LEU A 76 2.67 -7.24 5.38
C LEU A 76 3.92 -7.80 6.06
N PRO A 77 4.88 -6.94 6.46
CA PRO A 77 5.94 -7.34 7.37
C PRO A 77 5.38 -7.99 8.64
N GLU A 78 6.09 -8.98 9.19
CA GLU A 78 5.66 -9.69 10.38
C GLU A 78 5.45 -8.73 11.57
N GLY A 79 4.35 -8.90 12.31
CA GLY A 79 3.96 -7.98 13.39
C GLY A 79 3.56 -6.56 12.91
N GLY A 80 3.49 -6.32 11.60
CA GLY A 80 3.08 -5.05 11.02
C GLY A 80 1.57 -4.85 11.09
N GLY A 81 1.13 -3.73 11.66
CA GLY A 81 -0.28 -3.32 11.71
C GLY A 81 -0.52 -1.82 11.59
N ALA A 82 0.55 -1.02 11.67
CA ALA A 82 0.48 0.43 11.58
C ALA A 82 1.75 1.00 10.96
N ILE A 83 1.65 2.21 10.41
CA ILE A 83 2.76 3.00 9.89
C ILE A 83 2.56 4.48 10.21
N SER A 84 3.63 5.22 10.49
CA SER A 84 3.53 6.68 10.57
C SER A 84 3.33 7.28 9.17
N ARG A 85 2.61 8.41 9.09
CA ARG A 85 2.49 9.16 7.83
C ARG A 85 3.85 9.62 7.30
N ALA A 86 4.78 9.94 8.21
CA ALA A 86 6.14 10.34 7.86
C ALA A 86 6.95 9.18 7.24
N ALA A 87 6.86 7.96 7.77
CA ALA A 87 7.54 6.80 7.21
C ALA A 87 6.91 6.36 5.87
N LEU A 88 5.59 6.44 5.73
CA LEU A 88 4.92 6.20 4.45
C LEU A 88 5.38 7.19 3.38
N ALA A 89 5.44 8.49 3.72
CA ALA A 89 5.95 9.51 2.81
C ALA A 89 7.42 9.26 2.43
N ASN A 90 8.24 8.82 3.37
CA ASN A 90 9.63 8.44 3.13
C ASN A 90 9.73 7.27 2.14
N PHE A 91 8.91 6.23 2.29
CA PHE A 91 8.81 5.14 1.32
C PHE A 91 8.40 5.64 -0.08
N LEU A 92 7.32 6.41 -0.19
CA LEU A 92 6.82 6.90 -1.47
C LEU A 92 7.84 7.78 -2.20
N LEU A 93 8.56 8.64 -1.46
CA LEU A 93 9.60 9.49 -2.04
C LEU A 93 10.80 8.68 -2.55
N SER A 94 11.23 7.67 -1.79
CA SER A 94 12.31 6.76 -2.22
C SER A 94 11.89 5.98 -3.46
N GLU A 95 10.68 5.45 -3.47
CA GLU A 95 10.15 4.67 -4.58
C GLU A 95 9.96 5.51 -5.85
N ALA A 96 9.59 6.79 -5.71
CA ALA A 96 9.50 7.71 -6.84
C ALA A 96 10.87 7.99 -7.49
N LYS A 97 11.95 7.91 -6.72
CA LYS A 97 13.32 8.15 -7.19
C LYS A 97 13.99 6.90 -7.76
N GLN A 98 13.74 5.75 -7.15
CA GLN A 98 14.49 4.52 -7.40
C GLN A 98 13.70 3.51 -8.24
N SER A 99 12.36 3.56 -8.23
CA SER A 99 11.49 2.63 -8.95
C SER A 99 11.82 1.15 -8.72
N VAL A 100 12.06 0.77 -7.46
CA VAL A 100 12.48 -0.60 -7.09
C VAL A 100 11.33 -1.60 -7.28
N HIS A 101 10.08 -1.17 -7.12
CA HIS A 101 8.91 -2.04 -7.02
C HIS A 101 7.91 -1.80 -8.16
N VAL A 102 8.39 -1.60 -9.38
CA VAL A 102 7.52 -1.46 -10.57
C VAL A 102 6.70 -2.73 -10.76
N HIS A 103 5.39 -2.54 -10.98
CA HIS A 103 4.38 -3.59 -11.10
C HIS A 103 4.29 -4.53 -9.90
N ASN A 104 4.59 -4.00 -8.70
CA ASN A 104 4.52 -4.78 -7.47
C ASN A 104 3.61 -4.15 -6.40
N VAL A 105 3.05 -5.03 -5.56
CA VAL A 105 2.29 -4.67 -4.36
C VAL A 105 3.21 -4.84 -3.17
N VAL A 106 3.42 -3.78 -2.41
CA VAL A 106 4.33 -3.77 -1.26
C VAL A 106 3.56 -3.45 0.01
N GLY A 107 3.68 -4.30 1.02
CA GLY A 107 3.17 -4.00 2.35
C GLY A 107 4.19 -3.20 3.13
N ILE A 108 3.78 -2.07 3.72
CA ILE A 108 4.66 -1.20 4.50
C ILE A 108 4.13 -1.08 5.93
N SER A 109 5.02 -1.20 6.91
CA SER A 109 4.72 -0.99 8.33
C SER A 109 5.83 -0.22 9.05
N ASN A 110 5.56 0.26 10.26
CA ASN A 110 6.61 0.77 11.14
C ASN A 110 7.71 -0.27 11.34
N LYS A 111 8.94 0.24 11.53
CA LYS A 111 10.07 -0.56 11.99
C LYS A 111 9.83 -1.10 13.40
#